data_AF-A0A924K4J8-F1
#
_entry.id   AF-A0A924K4J8-F1
#
_cell.length_a   1.000
_cell.length_b   1.000
_cell.length_c   1.000
_cell.angle_alpha   90.00
_cell.angle_beta   90.00
_cell.angle_gamma   90.00
#
_symmetry.space_group_name_H-M   'P 1'
#
loop_
_entity.id
_entity.type
_entity.pdbx_description
1 polymer ?
#
loop_
_entity_poly.entity_id
_entity_poly.type
_entity_poly.pdbx_seq_one_letter_code
_entity_poly.pdbx_strand_id
1 'polypeptide(L)'
;MTTSDASLIAHGQPWTVAGTTLHSRFFLGTSHYPSPQVLSDAVTASGTEVLTVGLRRLQPESGGGNSFWQRVQAMKCHILPNTAGCHSAEEAITLAQMAREIFGTA
;
A
#
# COMPACT_ATOMS: atom_id res chain seq x y z
N MET A 1 -36.63 21.05 7.94
CA MET A 1 -36.31 19.92 8.82
C MET A 1 -35.40 19.01 8.02
N THR A 2 -34.09 19.16 8.23
CA THR A 2 -33.02 18.59 7.40
C THR A 2 -32.99 17.07 7.54
N THR A 3 -33.18 16.38 6.42
CA THR A 3 -32.94 14.94 6.25
C THR A 3 -31.51 14.61 6.67
N SER A 4 -31.37 13.78 7.70
CA SER A 4 -30.09 13.19 8.10
C SER A 4 -29.62 12.29 6.97
N ASP A 5 -28.60 12.75 6.26
CA ASP A 5 -27.92 12.07 5.16
C ASP A 5 -27.10 10.90 5.74
N ALA A 6 -27.78 9.78 6.00
CA ALA A 6 -27.17 8.54 6.45
C ALA A 6 -26.67 7.71 5.24
N SER A 7 -26.10 8.35 4.22
CA SER A 7 -25.31 7.68 3.16
C SER A 7 -23.91 7.32 3.68
N LEU A 8 -23.86 6.70 4.86
CA LEU A 8 -22.64 6.23 5.51
C LEU A 8 -22.15 4.97 4.79
N ILE A 9 -21.22 5.17 3.85
CA ILE A 9 -20.28 4.19 3.27
C ILE A 9 -20.89 2.79 3.15
N ALA A 10 -21.69 2.56 2.11
CA ALA A 10 -22.15 1.22 1.76
C ALA A 10 -20.92 0.30 1.61
N HIS A 11 -20.75 -0.61 2.57
CA HIS A 11 -19.79 -1.71 2.48
C HIS A 11 -20.16 -2.51 1.21
N GLY A 12 -19.36 -2.35 0.15
CA GLY A 12 -19.50 -3.12 -1.09
C GLY A 12 -19.77 -2.35 -2.38
N GLN A 13 -19.91 -1.01 -2.36
CA GLN A 13 -19.94 -0.26 -3.63
C GLN A 13 -18.52 0.00 -4.14
N PRO A 14 -18.19 -0.46 -5.37
CA PRO A 14 -16.88 -0.18 -5.96
C PRO A 14 -16.63 1.32 -6.07
N TRP A 15 -15.36 1.71 -6.02
CA TRP A 15 -14.93 3.10 -6.14
C TRP A 15 -13.66 3.19 -6.95
N THR A 16 -13.43 4.33 -7.59
CA THR A 16 -12.29 4.50 -8.50
C THR A 16 -11.27 5.48 -7.91
N VAL A 17 -10.00 5.06 -7.91
CA VAL A 17 -8.85 5.89 -7.53
C VAL A 17 -7.85 5.87 -8.67
N ALA A 18 -7.53 7.04 -9.21
CA ALA A 18 -6.57 7.18 -10.32
C ALA A 18 -6.84 6.18 -11.48
N GLY A 19 -8.12 5.96 -11.82
CA GLY A 19 -8.54 5.02 -12.87
C GLY A 19 -8.57 3.55 -12.48
N THR A 20 -8.18 3.19 -11.25
CA THR A 20 -8.28 1.82 -10.72
C THR A 20 -9.57 1.66 -9.92
N THR A 21 -10.42 0.70 -10.30
CA THR A 21 -11.62 0.34 -9.53
C THR A 21 -11.26 -0.61 -8.40
N LEU A 22 -11.65 -0.24 -7.19
CA LEU A 22 -11.44 -0.97 -5.94
C LEU A 22 -12.79 -1.29 -5.31
N HIS A 23 -12.90 -2.42 -4.63
CA HIS A 23 -14.07 -2.85 -3.84
C HIS A 23 -13.84 -2.63 -2.34
N SER A 24 -12.58 -2.66 -1.90
CA SER A 24 -12.13 -2.37 -0.56
C SER A 24 -11.74 -0.92 -0.42
N ARG A 25 -12.18 -0.29 0.68
CA ARG A 25 -11.75 1.05 1.09
C ARG A 25 -10.67 1.00 2.17
N PHE A 26 -10.20 -0.20 2.51
CA PHE A 26 -9.20 -0.41 3.55
C PHE A 26 -7.84 -0.63 2.90
N PHE A 27 -6.92 0.33 3.08
CA PHE A 27 -5.54 0.22 2.59
C PHE A 27 -4.66 -0.24 3.73
N LEU A 28 -3.66 -1.08 3.43
CA LEU A 28 -2.81 -1.66 4.46
C LEU A 28 -1.35 -1.27 4.24
N GLY A 29 -0.71 -0.74 5.29
CA GLY A 29 0.74 -0.57 5.32
C GLY A 29 1.44 -1.91 5.52
N THR A 30 2.67 -2.03 5.04
CA THR A 30 3.47 -3.27 5.12
C THR A 30 4.53 -3.25 6.23
N SER A 31 4.56 -2.19 7.05
CA SER A 31 5.52 -2.02 8.14
C SER A 31 5.01 -2.56 9.49
N HIS A 32 5.95 -2.78 10.42
CA HIS A 32 5.69 -3.16 11.82
C HIS A 32 4.97 -4.50 12.07
N TYR A 33 4.96 -5.42 11.11
CA TYR A 33 4.50 -6.79 11.34
C TYR A 33 5.57 -7.64 12.05
N PRO A 34 5.19 -8.48 13.04
CA PRO A 34 6.12 -9.36 13.74
C PRO A 34 6.80 -10.38 12.83
N SER A 35 6.16 -10.75 11.72
CA SER A 35 6.74 -11.63 10.71
C SER A 35 6.08 -11.41 9.34
N PRO A 36 6.72 -11.88 8.24
CA PRO A 36 6.11 -11.86 6.92
C PRO A 36 4.83 -12.70 6.80
N GLN A 37 4.67 -13.72 7.65
CA GLN A 37 3.45 -14.53 7.70
C GLN A 37 2.29 -13.72 8.28
N VAL A 38 2.52 -13.00 9.38
CA VAL A 38 1.48 -12.15 9.99
C VAL A 38 1.00 -11.06 9.03
N LEU A 39 1.90 -10.49 8.21
CA LEU A 39 1.51 -9.58 7.13
C LEU A 39 0.58 -10.27 6.12
N SER A 40 0.94 -11.48 5.66
CA SER A 40 0.11 -12.24 4.72
C SER A 40 -1.29 -12.53 5.29
N ASP A 41 -1.35 -12.97 6.54
CA ASP A 41 -2.61 -13.28 7.21
C ASP A 41 -3.48 -12.02 7.37
N ALA A 42 -2.87 -10.88 7.70
CA ALA A 42 -3.55 -9.59 7.79
C ALA A 42 -4.10 -9.11 6.43
N VAL A 43 -3.36 -9.32 5.34
CA VAL A 43 -3.83 -9.01 3.98
C VAL A 43 -5.06 -9.84 3.64
N THR A 44 -4.99 -11.16 3.86
CA THR A 44 -6.11 -12.06 3.59
C THR A 44 -7.32 -11.74 4.45
N ALA A 45 -7.14 -11.52 5.76
CA ALA A 45 -8.22 -11.26 6.68
C ALA A 45 -8.90 -9.89 6.44
N SER A 46 -8.13 -8.88 6.04
CA SER A 46 -8.66 -7.53 5.82
C SER A 46 -9.37 -7.35 4.48
N GLY A 47 -9.11 -8.22 3.49
CA GLY A 47 -9.61 -8.03 2.14
C GLY A 47 -9.09 -6.74 1.49
N THR A 48 -7.91 -6.26 1.89
CA THR A 48 -7.29 -5.09 1.25
C THR A 48 -6.93 -5.41 -0.20
N GLU A 49 -7.19 -4.44 -1.08
CA GLU A 49 -6.73 -4.49 -2.47
C GLU A 49 -5.47 -3.62 -2.68
N VAL A 50 -5.07 -2.80 -1.70
CA VAL A 50 -3.94 -1.86 -1.82
C VAL A 50 -2.97 -2.02 -0.66
N LEU A 51 -1.70 -2.25 -1.01
CA LEU A 51 -0.59 -2.29 -0.07
C LEU A 51 0.29 -1.07 -0.22
N THR A 52 0.52 -0.36 0.87
CA THR A 52 1.50 0.73 0.90
C THR A 52 2.88 0.22 1.26
N VAL A 53 3.89 0.61 0.46
CA VAL A 53 5.25 0.10 0.57
C VAL A 53 6.24 1.26 0.59
N GLY A 54 7.11 1.30 1.60
CA GLY A 54 8.21 2.25 1.67
C GLY A 54 9.48 1.65 1.06
N LEU A 55 10.16 2.42 0.20
CA LEU A 55 11.32 1.93 -0.56
C LEU A 55 12.50 1.49 0.32
N ARG A 56 12.65 2.08 1.52
CA ARG A 56 13.69 1.68 2.49
C ARG A 56 13.69 0.19 2.83
N ARG A 57 12.53 -0.48 2.77
CA ARG A 57 12.42 -1.93 3.04
C ARG A 57 13.02 -2.81 1.95
N LEU A 58 13.24 -2.27 0.75
CA LEU A 58 13.88 -2.97 -0.36
C LEU A 58 15.39 -2.86 -0.36
N GLN A 59 15.96 -1.97 0.45
CA GLN A 59 17.41 -1.78 0.48
C GLN A 59 18.09 -3.06 1.01
N PRO A 60 19.20 -3.50 0.39
CA PRO A 60 19.95 -4.68 0.82
C PRO A 60 20.40 -4.59 2.28
N GLU A 61 20.75 -3.39 2.76
CA GLU A 61 21.10 -3.14 4.17
C GLU A 61 19.95 -3.42 5.16
N SER A 62 18.70 -3.49 4.70
CA SER A 62 17.55 -3.92 5.49
C SER A 62 17.45 -5.45 5.63
N GLY A 63 18.42 -6.21 5.09
CA GLY A 63 18.61 -7.64 5.36
C GLY A 63 17.63 -8.60 4.68
N GLY A 64 16.79 -8.13 3.75
CA GLY A 64 15.76 -9.00 3.15
C GLY A 64 14.99 -8.46 1.93
N GLY A 65 15.44 -7.37 1.29
CA GLY A 65 14.67 -6.62 0.29
C GLY A 65 14.06 -7.47 -0.84
N ASN A 66 14.85 -8.37 -1.45
CA ASN A 66 14.36 -9.23 -2.54
C ASN A 66 13.29 -10.24 -2.06
N SER A 67 13.51 -10.86 -0.90
CA SER A 67 12.56 -11.83 -0.32
C SER A 67 11.24 -11.19 0.13
N PHE A 68 11.31 -9.95 0.63
CA PHE A 68 10.14 -9.16 0.97
C PHE A 68 9.36 -8.78 -0.30
N TRP A 69 10.06 -8.33 -1.34
CA TRP A 69 9.42 -7.96 -2.60
C TRP A 69 8.69 -9.12 -3.27
N GLN A 70 9.34 -10.28 -3.39
CA GLN A 70 8.71 -11.49 -3.94
C GLN A 70 7.43 -11.87 -3.19
N ARG A 71 7.42 -11.69 -1.86
CA ARG A 71 6.23 -11.97 -1.04
C ARG A 71 5.13 -10.95 -1.27
N VAL A 72 5.45 -9.66 -1.34
CA VAL A 72 4.47 -8.61 -1.64
C VAL A 72 3.84 -8.83 -3.01
N GLN A 73 4.62 -9.23 -4.02
CA GLN A 73 4.11 -9.61 -5.34
C GLN A 73 3.16 -10.82 -5.27
N ALA A 74 3.45 -11.81 -4.43
CA ALA A 74 2.60 -12.99 -4.25
C ALA A 74 1.23 -12.67 -3.62
N MET A 75 1.07 -11.53 -2.93
CA MET A 75 -0.20 -11.10 -2.33
C MET A 75 -1.21 -10.57 -3.36
N LYS A 76 -0.77 -10.25 -4.59
CA LYS A 76 -1.63 -9.80 -5.70
C LYS A 76 -2.48 -8.54 -5.42
N CYS A 77 -2.06 -7.71 -4.47
CA CYS A 77 -2.64 -6.39 -4.25
C CYS A 77 -2.01 -5.35 -5.18
N HIS A 78 -2.70 -4.24 -5.41
CA HIS A 78 -2.12 -3.03 -5.98
C HIS A 78 -1.05 -2.47 -5.04
N ILE A 79 0.09 -2.07 -5.59
CA ILE A 79 1.17 -1.47 -4.82
C ILE A 79 1.07 0.05 -4.90
N LEU A 80 1.04 0.69 -3.73
CA LEU A 80 1.07 2.13 -3.58
C LEU A 80 2.36 2.54 -2.85
N PRO A 81 3.41 2.93 -3.59
CA PRO A 81 4.64 3.36 -2.96
C PRO A 81 4.43 4.64 -2.13
N ASN A 82 5.13 4.76 -1.01
CA ASN A 82 5.07 5.94 -0.15
C ASN A 82 6.47 6.51 0.15
N THR A 83 6.48 7.77 0.60
CA THR A 83 7.70 8.55 0.91
C THR A 83 8.03 8.59 2.40
N ALA A 84 7.59 7.59 3.18
CA ALA A 84 7.75 7.60 4.64
C ALA A 84 9.23 7.72 5.05
N GLY A 85 9.53 8.68 5.93
CA GLY A 85 10.86 9.01 6.46
C GLY A 85 11.64 10.07 5.67
N CYS A 86 11.02 10.73 4.68
CA CYS A 86 11.59 11.92 4.05
C CYS A 86 11.33 13.15 4.94
N HIS A 87 12.32 14.04 5.05
CA HIS A 87 12.26 15.25 5.88
C HIS A 87 12.20 16.54 5.05
N SER A 88 12.30 16.43 3.72
CA SER A 88 12.15 17.54 2.79
C SER A 88 11.29 17.14 1.58
N ALA A 89 10.76 18.15 0.87
CA ALA A 89 10.02 17.92 -0.36
C ALA A 89 10.91 17.30 -1.46
N GLU A 90 12.17 17.74 -1.54
CA GLU A 90 13.17 17.20 -2.48
C GLU A 90 13.41 15.70 -2.24
N GLU A 91 13.58 15.29 -0.98
CA GLU A 91 13.70 13.88 -0.62
C GLU A 91 12.45 13.09 -1.01
N ALA A 92 11.26 13.62 -0.74
CA ALA A 92 10.01 12.94 -1.06
C ALA A 92 9.81 12.76 -2.58
N ILE A 93 10.09 13.81 -3.37
CA ILE A 93 9.99 13.76 -4.84
C ILE A 93 10.99 12.76 -5.40
N THR A 94 12.25 12.81 -4.95
CA THR A 94 13.31 11.90 -5.39
C THR A 94 12.93 10.45 -5.08
N LEU A 95 12.46 10.18 -3.86
CA LEU A 95 12.07 8.84 -3.45
C LEU A 95 10.84 8.33 -4.22
N ALA A 96 9.88 9.20 -4.52
CA ALA A 96 8.71 8.85 -5.32
C ALA A 96 9.10 8.48 -6.76
N GLN A 97 10.04 9.21 -7.38
CA GLN A 97 10.55 8.91 -8.72
C GLN A 97 11.30 7.57 -8.74
N MET A 98 12.18 7.32 -7.77
CA MET A 98 12.88 6.03 -7.65
C MET A 98 11.90 4.87 -7.44
N ALA A 99 10.91 5.06 -6.57
CA ALA A 99 9.90 4.04 -6.30
C ALA A 99 9.08 3.72 -7.55
N ARG A 100 8.73 4.73 -8.35
CA ARG A 100 8.05 4.55 -9.63
C ARG A 100 8.83 3.60 -10.56
N GLU A 101 10.13 3.81 -10.69
CA GLU A 101 11.01 2.99 -11.54
C GLU A 101 11.15 1.55 -11.01
N ILE A 102 11.33 1.39 -9.70
CA ILE A 102 11.55 0.08 -9.07
C ILE A 102 10.28 -0.78 -9.08
N PHE A 103 9.13 -0.17 -8.81
CA PHE A 103 7.85 -0.87 -8.71
C PHE A 103 7.08 -0.93 -10.03
N GLY A 104 7.52 -0.20 -11.06
CA GLY A 104 6.83 -0.13 -12.35
C GLY A 104 5.42 0.46 -12.23
N THR A 105 5.20 1.36 -11.26
CA THR A 105 3.93 2.07 -11.10
C THR A 105 3.90 3.29 -12.04
N ALA A 106 2.73 3.71 -12.50
CA ALA A 106 2.56 4.87 -13.40
C ALA A 106 1.65 5.93 -12.77
#